data_AF-A0A8T4FPX3-F1
#
_entry.id   AF-A0A8T4FPX3-F1
#
_cell.length_a   1.000
_cell.length_b   1.000
_cell.length_c   1.000
_cell.angle_alpha   90.00
_cell.angle_beta   90.00
_cell.angle_gamma   90.00
#
_symmetry.space_group_name_H-M   'P 1'
#
loop_
_entity.id
_entity.type
_entity.pdbx_description
1 polymer ?
#
loop_
_entity_poly.entity_id
_entity_poly.type
_entity_poly.pdbx_seq_one_letter_code
_entity_poly.pdbx_strand_id
1 'polypeptide(L)'
;MSYSDALSGTLTSIGATEGSKVSVSKDGRMFVGTLMPHHEFSDPDVLILKMKSGYNVGIRITGSTEVSVLEAPAERARREAAVEMKEGLPKLVLIGTGGTIASYVDYRTGAVHPALSTSDMVNAVPEIREVANIDARVLFSIFSENMGVEHWQRLAEAVAEEIGKGADGVIIPHGTDTMGYTAAALSFMLGNVSKPVVLVGAQRSSDRPSSDASSNLLACARFCTQGKRAGVYVVMHDTLGDDSFAVHCGTRVRKMHTSRRDAFKSINAPPVAHIGVDGKMDFL
;
A
#
# COMPACT_ATOMS: atom_id res chain seq x y z
N MET A 1 3.04 8.97 21.55
CA MET A 1 4.21 8.99 20.64
C MET A 1 4.80 10.39 20.67
N SER A 2 5.50 10.73 21.73
CA SER A 2 6.04 12.06 21.91
C SER A 2 7.34 11.94 22.68
N TYR A 3 8.28 12.83 22.35
CA TYR A 3 9.46 13.03 23.18
C TYR A 3 9.04 13.37 24.62
N SER A 4 9.97 13.26 25.57
CA SER A 4 9.75 13.76 26.92
C SER A 4 9.36 15.24 26.90
N ASP A 5 8.66 15.72 27.94
CA ASP A 5 8.25 17.14 28.02
C ASP A 5 9.46 18.08 27.90
N ALA A 6 10.60 17.68 28.47
CA ALA A 6 11.84 18.43 28.40
C ALA A 6 12.38 18.52 26.96
N LEU A 7 12.43 17.41 26.24
CA LEU A 7 12.90 17.39 24.86
C LEU A 7 11.91 18.06 23.91
N SER A 8 10.60 17.82 24.08
CA SER A 8 9.54 18.51 23.35
C SER A 8 9.62 20.03 23.56
N GLY A 9 9.82 20.48 24.81
CA GLY A 9 10.03 21.88 25.15
C GLY A 9 11.28 22.47 24.49
N THR A 10 12.39 21.71 24.48
CA THR A 10 13.64 22.12 23.82
C THR A 10 13.42 22.31 22.32
N LEU A 11 12.85 21.32 21.63
CA LEU A 11 12.57 21.39 20.19
C LEU A 11 11.62 22.55 19.85
N THR A 12 10.57 22.75 20.65
CA THR A 12 9.62 23.86 20.46
C THR A 12 10.32 25.21 20.63
N SER A 13 11.17 25.37 21.64
CA SER A 13 11.87 26.63 21.92
C SER A 13 12.83 27.06 20.80
N ILE A 14 13.41 26.10 20.09
CA ILE A 14 14.33 26.34 18.96
C ILE A 14 13.62 26.32 17.60
N GLY A 15 12.30 26.11 17.57
CA GLY A 15 11.51 26.00 16.34
C GLY A 15 11.87 24.78 15.48
N ALA A 16 12.40 23.72 16.08
CA ALA A 16 12.70 22.48 15.38
C ALA A 16 11.43 21.66 15.18
N THR A 17 11.16 21.26 13.93
CA THR A 17 10.08 20.34 13.59
C THR A 17 10.63 19.16 12.78
N GLU A 18 9.83 18.12 12.60
CA GLU A 18 10.22 16.99 11.75
C GLU A 18 10.62 17.50 10.35
N GLY A 19 11.76 17.02 9.85
CA GLY A 19 12.34 17.50 8.60
C GLY A 19 13.26 18.72 8.72
N SER A 20 13.29 19.41 9.87
CA SER A 20 14.30 20.45 10.13
C SER A 20 15.70 19.85 10.15
N LYS A 21 16.69 20.61 9.67
CA LYS A 21 18.09 20.24 9.84
C LYS A 21 18.56 20.79 11.18
N VAL A 22 19.08 19.91 12.03
CA VAL A 22 19.49 20.26 13.40
C VAL A 22 20.94 19.85 13.65
N SER A 23 21.59 20.58 14.55
CA SER A 23 22.88 20.24 15.12
C SER A 23 22.70 19.84 16.58
N VAL A 24 23.33 18.76 16.99
CA VAL A 24 23.34 18.26 18.37
C VAL A 24 24.78 18.13 18.83
N SER A 25 25.14 18.85 19.90
CA SER A 25 26.45 18.75 20.53
C SER A 25 26.33 17.98 21.85
N LYS A 26 27.08 16.89 21.97
CA LYS A 26 27.10 16.04 23.16
C LYS A 26 28.48 15.43 23.38
N ASP A 27 28.99 15.51 24.61
CA ASP A 27 30.26 14.89 25.03
C ASP A 27 31.45 15.22 24.09
N GLY A 28 31.50 16.47 23.62
CA GLY A 28 32.53 16.94 22.67
C GLY A 28 32.36 16.47 21.22
N ARG A 29 31.26 15.79 20.90
CA ARG A 29 30.90 15.35 19.54
C ARG A 29 29.75 16.19 19.01
N MET A 30 29.82 16.54 17.73
CA MET A 30 28.76 17.24 17.03
C MET A 30 28.13 16.34 15.98
N PHE A 31 26.81 16.25 16.01
CA PHE A 31 25.99 15.49 15.06
C PHE A 31 25.13 16.48 14.28
N VAL A 32 25.16 16.39 12.95
CA VAL A 32 24.35 17.26 12.09
C VAL A 32 23.53 16.38 11.16
N GLY A 33 22.21 16.54 11.19
CA GLY A 33 21.30 15.73 10.41
C GLY A 33 19.89 16.31 10.34
N THR A 34 19.05 15.65 9.57
CA THR A 34 17.60 15.96 9.51
C THR A 34 16.90 15.31 10.69
N LEU A 35 16.08 16.08 11.41
CA LEU A 35 15.27 15.60 12.51
C LEU A 35 14.21 14.63 11.98
N MET A 36 14.23 13.41 12.51
CA MET A 36 13.33 12.34 12.12
C MET A 36 12.15 12.20 13.08
N PRO A 37 11.03 11.62 12.63
CA PRO A 37 9.90 11.32 13.51
C PRO A 37 10.32 10.40 14.67
N HIS A 38 9.75 10.65 15.85
CA HIS A 38 9.98 9.80 17.02
C HIS A 38 9.11 8.55 16.92
N HIS A 39 9.72 7.36 17.02
CA HIS A 39 8.98 6.10 16.94
C HIS A 39 8.57 5.59 18.33
N GLU A 40 7.46 4.86 18.40
CA GLU A 40 6.87 4.37 19.66
C GLU A 40 7.82 3.48 20.49
N PHE A 41 8.75 2.79 19.84
CA PHE A 41 9.76 1.95 20.50
C PHE A 41 11.00 2.70 20.98
N SER A 42 11.08 4.02 20.78
CA SER A 42 12.22 4.83 21.23
C SER A 42 11.99 5.32 22.65
N ASP A 43 13.08 5.42 23.40
CA ASP A 43 13.07 6.06 24.71
C ASP A 43 12.75 7.56 24.54
N PRO A 44 11.89 8.16 25.39
CA PRO A 44 11.39 9.54 25.20
C PRO A 44 12.48 10.62 25.11
N ASP A 45 13.67 10.35 25.64
CA ASP A 45 14.80 11.28 25.62
C ASP A 45 15.74 11.04 24.44
N VAL A 46 15.40 10.16 23.48
CA VAL A 46 16.24 9.85 22.33
C VAL A 46 15.76 10.61 21.09
N LEU A 47 16.57 11.59 20.66
CA LEU A 47 16.39 12.32 19.42
C LEU A 47 16.94 11.51 18.24
N ILE A 48 16.18 11.39 17.15
CA ILE A 48 16.60 10.63 15.97
C ILE A 48 17.00 11.59 14.85
N LEU A 49 18.23 11.46 14.34
CA LEU A 49 18.74 12.25 13.22
C LEU A 49 19.08 11.35 12.03
N LYS A 50 18.71 11.79 10.82
CA LYS A 50 19.24 11.24 9.57
C LYS A 50 20.46 12.05 9.14
N MET A 51 21.62 11.41 9.19
CA MET A 51 22.90 12.00 8.84
C MET A 51 22.99 12.24 7.32
N LYS A 52 23.91 13.10 6.88
CA LYS A 52 24.20 13.30 5.44
C LYS A 52 24.56 12.00 4.70
N SER A 53 25.11 11.01 5.41
CA SER A 53 25.40 9.68 4.87
C SER A 53 24.15 8.84 4.57
N GLY A 54 22.96 9.26 5.03
CA GLY A 54 21.70 8.54 4.90
C GLY A 54 21.34 7.65 6.09
N TYR A 55 22.28 7.41 7.02
CA TYR A 55 22.06 6.62 8.23
C TYR A 55 21.27 7.39 9.28
N ASN A 56 20.35 6.69 9.96
CA ASN A 56 19.66 7.20 11.14
C ASN A 56 20.48 6.93 12.40
N VAL A 57 20.60 7.91 13.29
CA VAL A 57 21.31 7.82 14.58
C VAL A 57 20.38 8.30 15.68
N GLY A 58 20.26 7.51 16.76
CA GLY A 58 19.57 7.91 17.99
C GLY A 58 20.55 8.54 18.98
N ILE A 59 20.25 9.74 19.46
CA ILE A 59 21.06 10.51 20.40
C ILE A 59 20.23 10.76 21.65
N ARG A 60 20.63 10.15 22.78
CA ARG A 60 20.03 10.43 24.08
C ARG A 60 20.36 11.86 24.50
N ILE A 61 19.34 12.67 24.70
CA ILE A 61 19.43 14.05 25.16
C ILE A 61 19.53 14.04 26.70
N THR A 62 20.47 14.82 27.21
CA THR A 62 20.71 15.05 28.64
C THR A 62 20.85 16.54 28.89
N GLY A 63 20.88 16.99 30.15
CA GLY A 63 21.03 18.41 30.48
C GLY A 63 22.32 19.09 29.97
N SER A 64 23.33 18.30 29.57
CA SER A 64 24.57 18.78 28.96
C SER A 64 24.55 18.79 27.42
N THR A 65 23.43 18.41 26.80
CA THR A 65 23.29 18.32 25.34
C THR A 65 22.75 19.62 24.80
N GLU A 66 23.43 20.20 23.81
CA GLU A 66 22.98 21.42 23.13
C GLU A 66 22.36 21.04 21.78
N VAL A 67 21.18 21.58 21.48
CA VAL A 67 20.46 21.35 20.22
C VAL A 67 20.15 22.69 19.56
N SER A 68 20.43 22.82 18.26
CA SER A 68 20.13 24.02 17.48
C SER A 68 19.58 23.68 16.09
N VAL A 69 18.71 24.56 15.56
CA VAL A 69 18.18 24.45 14.20
C VAL A 69 19.09 25.18 13.24
N LEU A 70 19.45 24.52 12.14
CA LEU A 70 20.23 25.09 11.05
C LEU A 70 19.34 25.51 9.89
N GLU A 71 18.36 24.68 9.53
CA GLU A 71 17.46 24.92 8.39
C GLU A 71 16.04 24.42 8.71
N ALA A 72 15.02 25.16 8.29
CA ALA A 72 13.62 24.76 8.38
C ALA A 72 13.29 23.64 7.36
N PRO A 73 12.18 22.89 7.54
CA PRO A 73 11.79 21.84 6.61
C PRO A 73 11.52 22.41 5.22
N ALA A 74 12.10 21.79 4.18
CA ALA A 74 11.82 22.16 2.80
C ALA A 74 10.53 21.48 2.32
N GLU A 75 9.47 22.25 2.14
CA GLU A 75 8.21 21.77 1.58
C GLU A 75 8.36 21.57 0.05
N ARG A 76 8.00 20.40 -0.47
CA ARG A 76 8.02 20.15 -1.92
C ARG A 76 6.62 19.78 -2.38
N ALA A 77 6.04 20.64 -3.22
CA ALA A 77 4.77 20.38 -3.86
C ALA A 77 4.87 19.15 -4.77
N ARG A 78 3.95 18.21 -4.56
CA ARG A 78 3.78 17.05 -5.42
C ARG A 78 3.21 17.51 -6.77
N ARG A 79 3.80 17.07 -7.88
CA ARG A 79 3.19 17.23 -9.21
C ARG A 79 2.28 16.02 -9.45
N GLU A 80 0.99 16.25 -9.42
CA GLU A 80 0.02 15.31 -9.97
C GLU A 80 0.12 15.37 -11.50
N ALA A 81 0.45 14.24 -12.12
CA ALA A 81 0.37 14.11 -13.56
C ALA A 81 -1.04 13.63 -13.91
N ALA A 82 -1.71 14.33 -14.80
CA ALA A 82 -2.98 13.87 -15.36
C ALA A 82 -2.73 12.53 -16.08
N VAL A 83 -3.58 11.54 -15.81
CA VAL A 83 -3.52 10.25 -16.50
C VAL A 83 -4.32 10.37 -17.80
N GLU A 84 -3.65 10.21 -18.94
CA GLU A 84 -4.33 10.16 -20.24
C GLU A 84 -5.06 8.82 -20.40
N MET A 85 -6.33 8.90 -20.78
CA MET A 85 -7.17 7.73 -21.08
C MET A 85 -6.94 7.30 -22.52
N LYS A 86 -6.75 5.99 -22.76
CA LYS A 86 -6.58 5.42 -24.09
C LYS A 86 -7.93 4.92 -24.63
N GLU A 87 -8.23 5.25 -25.87
CA GLU A 87 -9.45 4.79 -26.53
C GLU A 87 -9.45 3.26 -26.71
N GLY A 88 -10.60 2.62 -26.48
CA GLY A 88 -10.78 1.17 -26.65
C GLY A 88 -10.32 0.28 -25.49
N LEU A 89 -9.68 0.82 -24.45
CA LEU A 89 -9.32 0.04 -23.25
C LEU A 89 -10.49 -0.03 -22.24
N PRO A 90 -10.70 -1.18 -21.56
CA PRO A 90 -11.72 -1.33 -20.52
C PRO A 90 -11.49 -0.36 -19.36
N LYS A 91 -12.58 0.04 -18.71
CA LYS A 91 -12.51 0.89 -17.52
C LYS A 91 -12.40 0.04 -16.25
N LEU A 92 -11.29 0.13 -15.53
CA LEU A 92 -11.16 -0.47 -14.20
C LEU A 92 -11.15 0.61 -13.12
N VAL A 93 -11.78 0.31 -11.98
CA VAL A 93 -11.77 1.18 -10.81
C VAL A 93 -11.04 0.51 -9.66
N LEU A 94 -10.02 1.18 -9.12
CA LEU A 94 -9.33 0.77 -7.92
C LEU A 94 -10.00 1.41 -6.70
N ILE A 95 -10.52 0.60 -5.80
CA ILE A 95 -11.09 1.07 -4.53
C ILE A 95 -10.10 0.77 -3.41
N GLY A 96 -9.36 1.79 -2.99
CA GLY A 96 -8.40 1.70 -1.90
C GLY A 96 -9.10 1.49 -0.57
N THR A 97 -8.74 0.41 0.12
CA THR A 97 -9.25 0.06 1.45
C THR A 97 -8.17 0.16 2.55
N GLY A 98 -7.01 0.67 2.18
CA GLY A 98 -5.75 0.47 2.90
C GLY A 98 -4.92 -0.62 2.22
N GLY A 99 -3.92 -1.13 2.94
CA GLY A 99 -2.95 -2.09 2.41
C GLY A 99 -1.85 -1.41 1.59
N THR A 100 -0.61 -1.83 1.84
CA THR A 100 0.61 -1.24 1.27
C THR A 100 0.91 -1.74 -0.15
N ILE A 101 -0.09 -2.11 -0.95
CA ILE A 101 0.17 -2.59 -2.32
C ILE A 101 0.56 -1.43 -3.25
N ALA A 102 0.09 -0.23 -2.96
CA ALA A 102 0.55 0.96 -3.62
C ALA A 102 1.06 1.93 -2.55
N SER A 103 2.37 1.92 -2.34
CA SER A 103 3.08 2.85 -1.46
C SER A 103 4.45 3.14 -2.05
N TYR A 104 4.97 4.34 -1.84
CA TYR A 104 6.29 4.75 -2.32
C TYR A 104 7.17 5.17 -1.15
N VAL A 105 8.49 5.07 -1.34
CA VAL A 105 9.49 5.53 -0.37
C VAL A 105 9.88 6.95 -0.69
N ASP A 106 9.74 7.86 0.28
CA ASP A 106 10.50 9.09 0.26
C ASP A 106 11.89 8.80 0.84
N TYR A 107 12.92 8.68 0.00
CA TYR A 107 14.27 8.37 0.45
C TYR A 107 14.91 9.47 1.31
N ARG A 108 14.41 10.71 1.27
CA ARG A 108 14.90 11.81 2.11
C ARG A 108 14.50 11.58 3.56
N THR A 109 13.25 11.20 3.78
CA THR A 109 12.70 10.91 5.12
C THR A 109 12.81 9.43 5.48
N GLY A 110 13.03 8.55 4.51
CA GLY A 110 12.85 7.10 4.70
C GLY A 110 11.40 6.68 4.97
N ALA A 111 10.43 7.61 4.90
CA ALA A 111 9.03 7.30 5.15
C ALA A 111 8.41 6.57 3.97
N VAL A 112 7.49 5.65 4.28
CA VAL A 112 6.67 4.96 3.29
C VAL A 112 5.30 5.64 3.27
N HIS A 113 4.95 6.21 2.12
CA HIS A 113 3.68 6.90 1.94
C HIS A 113 2.72 6.03 1.13
N PRO A 114 1.46 5.86 1.55
CA PRO A 114 0.45 5.21 0.74
C PRO A 114 0.21 6.01 -0.55
N ALA A 115 -0.14 5.31 -1.63
CA ALA A 115 -0.67 5.92 -2.84
C ALA A 115 -2.08 6.44 -2.53
N LEU A 116 -2.29 7.74 -2.70
CA LEU A 116 -3.54 8.43 -2.35
C LEU A 116 -4.35 8.88 -3.57
N SER A 117 -3.76 8.80 -4.76
CA SER A 117 -4.40 9.20 -6.02
C SER A 117 -4.29 8.12 -7.09
N THR A 118 -5.12 8.23 -8.13
CA THR A 118 -4.99 7.44 -9.36
C THR A 118 -3.58 7.56 -9.94
N SER A 119 -3.05 8.79 -10.01
CA SER A 119 -1.71 9.02 -10.56
C SER A 119 -0.63 8.28 -9.79
N ASP A 120 -0.77 8.12 -8.47
CA ASP A 120 0.18 7.41 -7.62
C ASP A 120 0.22 5.92 -7.91
N MET A 121 -0.94 5.29 -7.99
CA MET A 121 -1.04 3.85 -8.24
C MET A 121 -0.58 3.52 -9.66
N VAL A 122 -0.97 4.33 -10.63
CA VAL A 122 -0.58 4.10 -12.02
C VAL A 122 0.91 4.42 -12.25
N ASN A 123 1.50 5.35 -11.50
CA ASN A 123 2.95 5.58 -11.55
C ASN A 123 3.76 4.47 -10.84
N ALA A 124 3.18 3.79 -9.85
CA ALA A 124 3.81 2.64 -9.22
C ALA A 124 3.82 1.40 -10.11
N VAL A 125 2.82 1.24 -10.99
CA VAL A 125 2.71 0.11 -11.94
C VAL A 125 2.31 0.63 -13.33
N PRO A 126 3.24 1.26 -14.09
CA PRO A 126 2.92 1.87 -15.39
C PRO A 126 2.31 0.91 -16.41
N GLU A 127 2.68 -0.37 -16.36
CA GLU A 127 2.25 -1.43 -17.28
C GLU A 127 0.73 -1.65 -17.25
N ILE A 128 0.05 -1.27 -16.17
CA ILE A 128 -1.42 -1.37 -16.08
C ILE A 128 -2.12 -0.49 -17.14
N ARG A 129 -1.46 0.59 -17.59
CA ARG A 129 -1.96 1.50 -18.64
C ARG A 129 -2.03 0.86 -20.03
N GLU A 130 -1.35 -0.27 -20.23
CA GLU A 130 -1.44 -1.03 -21.47
C GLU A 130 -2.62 -2.00 -21.46
N VAL A 131 -3.22 -2.23 -20.28
CA VAL A 131 -4.27 -3.23 -20.07
C VAL A 131 -5.64 -2.57 -19.87
N ALA A 132 -5.70 -1.43 -19.19
CA ALA A 132 -6.95 -0.75 -18.86
C ALA A 132 -6.80 0.76 -18.63
N ASN A 133 -7.92 1.46 -18.77
CA ASN A 133 -8.11 2.81 -18.26
C ASN A 133 -8.42 2.74 -16.77
N ILE A 134 -7.58 3.36 -15.93
CA ILE A 134 -7.65 3.23 -14.49
C ILE A 134 -8.20 4.49 -13.84
N ASP A 135 -9.31 4.34 -13.13
CA ASP A 135 -9.76 5.29 -12.12
C ASP A 135 -9.43 4.76 -10.73
N ALA A 136 -9.23 5.65 -9.76
CA ALA A 136 -9.02 5.27 -8.37
C ALA A 136 -9.79 6.14 -7.40
N ARG A 137 -10.22 5.53 -6.31
CA ARG A 137 -10.79 6.23 -5.15
C ARG A 137 -10.35 5.55 -3.87
N VAL A 138 -10.07 6.36 -2.85
CA VAL A 138 -9.78 5.86 -1.49
C VAL A 138 -11.09 5.86 -0.72
N LEU A 139 -11.54 4.67 -0.30
CA LEU A 139 -12.74 4.53 0.51
C LEU A 139 -12.44 4.64 2.01
N PHE A 140 -11.33 4.03 2.41
CA PHE A 140 -10.74 4.14 3.75
C PHE A 140 -9.26 3.72 3.71
N SER A 141 -8.51 4.06 4.76
CA SER A 141 -7.10 3.68 4.93
C SER A 141 -6.91 3.04 6.30
N ILE A 142 -7.19 1.74 6.39
CA ILE A 142 -7.11 0.96 7.64
C ILE A 142 -6.24 -0.29 7.43
N PHE A 143 -5.70 -0.81 8.54
CA PHE A 143 -5.11 -2.15 8.55
C PHE A 143 -6.20 -3.21 8.37
N SER A 144 -5.87 -4.29 7.65
CA SER A 144 -6.80 -5.41 7.42
C SER A 144 -7.36 -5.99 8.72
N GLU A 145 -6.54 -6.00 9.76
CA GLU A 145 -6.79 -6.48 11.11
C GLU A 145 -7.91 -5.69 11.80
N ASN A 146 -8.12 -4.43 11.40
CA ASN A 146 -9.15 -3.55 11.92
C ASN A 146 -10.42 -3.54 11.05
N MET A 147 -10.43 -4.29 9.95
CA MET A 147 -11.59 -4.35 9.07
C MET A 147 -12.70 -5.21 9.67
N GLY A 148 -13.94 -4.76 9.54
CA GLY A 148 -15.11 -5.41 10.11
C GLY A 148 -16.34 -5.25 9.22
N VAL A 149 -17.49 -5.71 9.70
CA VAL A 149 -18.73 -5.80 8.92
C VAL A 149 -19.15 -4.47 8.30
N GLU A 150 -19.10 -3.36 9.06
CA GLU A 150 -19.44 -2.02 8.54
C GLU A 150 -18.58 -1.63 7.34
N HIS A 151 -17.28 -1.97 7.38
CA HIS A 151 -16.36 -1.71 6.28
C HIS A 151 -16.71 -2.55 5.05
N TRP A 152 -17.08 -3.81 5.24
CA TRP A 152 -17.51 -4.68 4.14
C TRP A 152 -18.80 -4.19 3.48
N GLN A 153 -19.77 -3.69 4.26
CA GLN A 153 -21.01 -3.12 3.74
C GLN A 153 -20.72 -1.88 2.88
N ARG A 154 -19.95 -0.92 3.42
CA ARG A 154 -19.54 0.29 2.68
C ARG A 154 -18.75 -0.07 1.43
N LEU A 155 -17.88 -1.08 1.49
CA LEU A 155 -17.12 -1.56 0.35
C LEU A 155 -18.03 -2.21 -0.72
N ALA A 156 -19.01 -3.00 -0.32
CA ALA A 156 -19.97 -3.60 -1.26
C ALA A 156 -20.81 -2.53 -1.97
N GLU A 157 -21.34 -1.55 -1.24
CA GLU A 157 -22.04 -0.40 -1.81
C GLU A 157 -21.14 0.36 -2.79
N ALA A 158 -19.90 0.60 -2.40
CA ALA A 158 -18.91 1.27 -3.22
C ALA A 158 -18.60 0.49 -4.52
N VAL A 159 -18.48 -0.83 -4.45
CA VAL A 159 -18.26 -1.67 -5.63
C VAL A 159 -19.48 -1.61 -6.56
N ALA A 160 -20.69 -1.75 -6.01
CA ALA A 160 -21.92 -1.71 -6.79
C ALA A 160 -22.12 -0.37 -7.51
N GLU A 161 -21.81 0.73 -6.83
CA GLU A 161 -21.86 2.09 -7.39
C GLU A 161 -20.95 2.24 -8.61
N GLU A 162 -19.69 1.79 -8.53
CA GLU A 162 -18.72 1.94 -9.62
C GLU A 162 -19.06 1.05 -10.81
N ILE A 163 -19.56 -0.17 -10.56
CA ILE A 163 -20.11 -1.01 -11.63
C ILE A 163 -21.32 -0.33 -12.29
N GLY A 164 -22.20 0.28 -11.50
CA GLY A 164 -23.37 1.04 -12.00
C GLY A 164 -22.99 2.26 -12.85
N LYS A 165 -21.82 2.87 -12.58
CA LYS A 165 -21.22 3.95 -13.40
C LYS A 165 -20.53 3.45 -14.67
N GLY A 166 -20.56 2.15 -14.95
CA GLY A 166 -19.99 1.55 -16.15
C GLY A 166 -18.55 1.07 -16.01
N ALA A 167 -18.08 0.77 -14.79
CA ALA A 167 -16.81 0.05 -14.64
C ALA A 167 -16.90 -1.36 -15.25
N ASP A 168 -15.87 -1.76 -15.99
CA ASP A 168 -15.72 -3.12 -16.54
C ASP A 168 -15.13 -4.11 -15.54
N GLY A 169 -14.58 -3.60 -14.44
CA GLY A 169 -14.12 -4.39 -13.30
C GLY A 169 -13.69 -3.50 -12.15
N VAL A 170 -13.70 -4.06 -10.95
CA VAL A 170 -13.26 -3.36 -9.73
C VAL A 170 -12.10 -4.12 -9.11
N ILE A 171 -11.01 -3.42 -8.81
CA ILE A 171 -9.85 -3.95 -8.10
C ILE A 171 -9.84 -3.35 -6.70
N ILE A 172 -9.63 -4.20 -5.70
CA ILE A 172 -9.63 -3.81 -4.29
C ILE A 172 -8.24 -4.12 -3.71
N PRO A 173 -7.31 -3.15 -3.76
CA PRO A 173 -6.15 -3.12 -2.89
C PRO A 173 -6.54 -3.37 -1.43
N HIS A 174 -6.03 -4.45 -0.83
CA HIS A 174 -6.43 -4.89 0.50
C HIS A 174 -5.25 -5.48 1.29
N GLY A 175 -5.28 -5.30 2.63
CA GLY A 175 -4.31 -5.93 3.53
C GLY A 175 -4.46 -7.46 3.56
N THR A 176 -3.36 -8.20 3.68
CA THR A 176 -3.39 -9.64 3.41
C THR A 176 -4.02 -10.49 4.52
N ASP A 177 -4.10 -9.99 5.76
CA ASP A 177 -4.48 -10.83 6.90
C ASP A 177 -5.95 -11.21 6.89
N THR A 178 -6.83 -10.30 6.50
CA THR A 178 -8.28 -10.52 6.48
C THR A 178 -8.88 -10.57 5.07
N MET A 179 -8.04 -10.50 4.02
CA MET A 179 -8.50 -10.45 2.63
C MET A 179 -9.46 -11.59 2.25
N GLY A 180 -9.20 -12.82 2.71
CA GLY A 180 -10.10 -13.96 2.46
C GLY A 180 -11.47 -13.81 3.13
N TYR A 181 -11.55 -13.16 4.29
CA TYR A 181 -12.82 -12.85 4.96
C TYR A 181 -13.60 -11.79 4.18
N THR A 182 -12.94 -10.70 3.79
CA THR A 182 -13.55 -9.65 2.96
C THR A 182 -14.03 -10.21 1.63
N ALA A 183 -13.23 -11.05 0.95
CA ALA A 183 -13.62 -11.68 -0.30
C ALA A 183 -14.90 -12.53 -0.16
N ALA A 184 -15.00 -13.32 0.92
CA ALA A 184 -16.21 -14.09 1.21
C ALA A 184 -17.40 -13.17 1.50
N ALA A 185 -17.24 -12.14 2.33
CA ALA A 185 -18.30 -11.19 2.66
C ALA A 185 -18.86 -10.50 1.40
N LEU A 186 -17.98 -9.97 0.54
CA LEU A 186 -18.36 -9.33 -0.71
C LEU A 186 -19.05 -10.31 -1.67
N SER A 187 -18.63 -11.57 -1.70
CA SER A 187 -19.26 -12.60 -2.53
C SER A 187 -20.74 -12.78 -2.22
N PHE A 188 -21.13 -12.64 -0.94
CA PHE A 188 -22.53 -12.73 -0.53
C PHE A 188 -23.25 -11.38 -0.62
N MET A 189 -22.61 -10.28 -0.24
CA MET A 189 -23.23 -8.93 -0.25
C MET A 189 -23.55 -8.44 -1.67
N LEU A 190 -22.68 -8.74 -2.64
CA LEU A 190 -22.88 -8.32 -4.04
C LEU A 190 -23.79 -9.26 -4.83
N GLY A 191 -24.04 -10.47 -4.34
CA GLY A 191 -24.86 -11.47 -5.01
C GLY A 191 -24.38 -11.75 -6.45
N ASN A 192 -25.28 -11.61 -7.42
CA ASN A 192 -24.99 -11.81 -8.85
C ASN A 192 -24.34 -10.56 -9.47
N VAL A 193 -23.13 -10.23 -9.01
CA VAL A 193 -22.33 -9.16 -9.63
C VAL A 193 -22.04 -9.48 -11.10
N SER A 194 -22.21 -8.50 -11.99
CA SER A 194 -22.10 -8.68 -13.45
C SER A 194 -20.69 -8.47 -14.01
N LYS A 195 -19.76 -8.01 -13.17
CA LYS A 195 -18.37 -7.67 -13.51
C LYS A 195 -17.40 -8.36 -12.54
N PRO A 196 -16.14 -8.57 -12.91
CA PRO A 196 -15.11 -9.03 -11.99
C PRO A 196 -14.87 -8.02 -10.86
N VAL A 197 -14.86 -8.52 -9.63
CA VAL A 197 -14.46 -7.79 -8.42
C VAL A 197 -13.30 -8.56 -7.81
N VAL A 198 -12.11 -7.98 -7.81
CA VAL A 198 -10.89 -8.71 -7.49
C VAL A 198 -10.16 -8.04 -6.34
N LEU A 199 -9.97 -8.78 -5.25
CA LEU A 199 -9.12 -8.35 -4.15
C LEU A 199 -7.68 -8.75 -4.44
N VAL A 200 -6.76 -7.87 -4.09
CA VAL A 200 -5.33 -8.05 -4.35
C VAL A 200 -4.52 -7.39 -3.23
N GLY A 201 -3.37 -7.97 -2.91
CA GLY A 201 -2.46 -7.43 -1.91
C GLY A 201 -1.00 -7.77 -2.20
N ALA A 202 -0.15 -7.57 -1.20
CA ALA A 202 1.26 -7.89 -1.27
C ALA A 202 1.74 -8.46 0.08
N GLN A 203 2.51 -9.54 0.04
CA GLN A 203 3.18 -10.13 1.21
C GLN A 203 4.52 -9.47 1.49
N ARG A 204 5.06 -8.71 0.53
CA ARG A 204 6.25 -7.87 0.65
C ARG A 204 5.83 -6.44 0.42
N SER A 205 6.18 -5.58 1.37
CA SER A 205 5.87 -4.15 1.34
C SER A 205 6.29 -3.51 0.00
N SER A 206 5.43 -2.68 -0.60
CA SER A 206 5.63 -2.15 -1.96
C SER A 206 6.82 -1.20 -2.12
N ASP A 207 7.36 -0.71 -1.00
CA ASP A 207 8.61 0.04 -0.95
C ASP A 207 9.84 -0.77 -1.37
N ARG A 208 9.75 -2.10 -1.34
CA ARG A 208 10.87 -2.98 -1.62
C ARG A 208 10.94 -3.30 -3.11
N PRO A 209 12.13 -3.29 -3.74
CA PRO A 209 12.30 -3.73 -5.13
C PRO A 209 11.86 -5.18 -5.37
N SER A 210 11.89 -6.01 -4.33
CA SER A 210 11.40 -7.40 -4.35
C SER A 210 9.92 -7.51 -3.96
N SER A 211 9.14 -6.45 -4.08
CA SER A 211 7.71 -6.51 -3.76
C SER A 211 6.96 -7.35 -4.78
N ASP A 212 5.95 -8.08 -4.30
CA ASP A 212 4.95 -8.75 -5.11
C ASP A 212 3.78 -7.84 -5.53
N ALA A 213 3.77 -6.59 -5.08
CA ALA A 213 2.67 -5.67 -5.28
C ALA A 213 2.37 -5.36 -6.75
N SER A 214 3.39 -5.00 -7.52
CA SER A 214 3.23 -4.58 -8.92
C SER A 214 2.76 -5.73 -9.81
N SER A 215 3.38 -6.89 -9.64
CA SER A 215 3.08 -8.08 -10.42
C SER A 215 1.70 -8.66 -10.07
N ASN A 216 1.31 -8.69 -8.79
CA ASN A 216 -0.05 -9.05 -8.38
C ASN A 216 -1.10 -8.09 -8.96
N LEU A 217 -0.85 -6.78 -8.90
CA LEU A 217 -1.80 -5.78 -9.42
C LEU A 217 -1.96 -5.88 -10.94
N LEU A 218 -0.86 -6.10 -11.67
CA LEU A 218 -0.91 -6.31 -13.12
C LEU A 218 -1.65 -7.60 -13.50
N ALA A 219 -1.41 -8.71 -12.78
CA ALA A 219 -2.13 -9.97 -12.98
C ALA A 219 -3.63 -9.80 -12.71
N CYS A 220 -3.99 -9.06 -11.66
CA CYS A 220 -5.36 -8.69 -11.33
C CYS A 220 -6.02 -7.88 -12.46
N ALA A 221 -5.33 -6.85 -12.98
CA ALA A 221 -5.85 -6.04 -14.08
C ALA A 221 -6.08 -6.86 -15.35
N ARG A 222 -5.15 -7.76 -15.69
CA ARG A 222 -5.32 -8.70 -16.80
C ARG A 222 -6.54 -9.60 -16.58
N PHE A 223 -6.71 -10.17 -15.39
CA PHE A 223 -7.88 -11.00 -15.09
C PHE A 223 -9.19 -10.24 -15.27
N CYS A 224 -9.27 -8.99 -14.78
CA CYS A 224 -10.46 -8.17 -14.95
C CYS A 224 -10.79 -7.91 -16.42
N THR A 225 -9.80 -7.66 -17.28
CA THR A 225 -10.04 -7.27 -18.68
C THR A 225 -10.14 -8.45 -19.64
N GLN A 226 -9.36 -9.50 -19.43
CA GLN A 226 -9.21 -10.62 -20.37
C GLN A 226 -9.92 -11.88 -19.88
N GLY A 227 -10.14 -12.02 -18.57
CA GLY A 227 -10.68 -13.24 -17.99
C GLY A 227 -12.16 -13.48 -18.28
N LYS A 228 -12.93 -12.41 -18.59
CA LYS A 228 -14.36 -12.46 -18.93
C LYS A 228 -15.21 -13.26 -17.92
N ARG A 229 -14.85 -13.20 -16.64
CA ARG A 229 -15.56 -13.86 -15.54
C ARG A 229 -16.11 -12.81 -14.59
N ALA A 230 -17.42 -12.82 -14.38
CA ALA A 230 -18.05 -12.05 -13.32
C ALA A 230 -17.95 -12.80 -11.99
N GLY A 231 -17.94 -12.07 -10.87
CA GLY A 231 -17.83 -12.64 -9.53
C GLY A 231 -16.75 -11.98 -8.69
N VAL A 232 -16.63 -12.45 -7.44
CA VAL A 232 -15.62 -11.97 -6.49
C VAL A 232 -14.46 -12.95 -6.43
N TYR A 233 -13.25 -12.44 -6.60
CA TYR A 233 -12.03 -13.24 -6.69
C TYR A 233 -10.90 -12.64 -5.84
N VAL A 234 -9.89 -13.46 -5.54
CA VAL A 234 -8.60 -13.02 -5.01
C VAL A 234 -7.52 -13.40 -6.01
N VAL A 235 -6.64 -12.46 -6.37
CA VAL A 235 -5.48 -12.74 -7.23
C VAL A 235 -4.21 -12.45 -6.45
N MET A 236 -3.35 -13.47 -6.34
CA MET A 236 -2.06 -13.42 -5.67
C MET A 236 -1.08 -14.37 -6.39
N HIS A 237 0.21 -14.27 -6.11
CA HIS A 237 1.19 -15.27 -6.55
C HIS A 237 0.77 -16.70 -6.23
N ASP A 238 0.98 -17.59 -7.19
CA ASP A 238 0.76 -19.03 -7.05
C ASP A 238 2.00 -19.76 -6.51
N THR A 239 3.18 -19.24 -6.86
CA THR A 239 4.49 -19.76 -6.46
C THR A 239 5.30 -18.72 -5.68
N LEU A 240 6.52 -19.07 -5.27
CA LEU A 240 7.45 -18.11 -4.68
C LEU A 240 8.08 -17.16 -5.70
N GLY A 241 8.14 -17.56 -6.97
CA GLY A 241 8.74 -16.81 -8.06
C GLY A 241 7.76 -15.80 -8.65
N ASP A 242 8.24 -14.91 -9.53
CA ASP A 242 7.40 -13.92 -10.22
C ASP A 242 6.85 -14.46 -11.55
N ASP A 243 6.55 -15.77 -11.60
CA ASP A 243 6.24 -16.50 -12.84
C ASP A 243 4.75 -16.87 -13.03
N SER A 244 4.02 -17.06 -11.93
CA SER A 244 2.65 -17.54 -11.94
C SER A 244 1.80 -16.89 -10.84
N PHE A 245 0.56 -16.53 -11.19
CA PHE A 245 -0.44 -15.97 -10.30
C PHE A 245 -1.68 -16.84 -10.31
N ALA A 246 -2.27 -17.10 -9.15
CA ALA A 246 -3.50 -17.87 -9.01
C ALA A 246 -4.70 -16.95 -8.84
N VAL A 247 -5.79 -17.27 -9.53
CA VAL A 247 -7.11 -16.67 -9.34
C VAL A 247 -7.91 -17.59 -8.44
N HIS A 248 -8.27 -17.12 -7.26
CA HIS A 248 -9.07 -17.87 -6.30
C HIS A 248 -10.52 -17.38 -6.28
N CYS A 249 -11.48 -18.29 -6.16
CA CYS A 249 -12.86 -17.92 -5.85
C CYS A 249 -12.93 -17.28 -4.46
N GLY A 250 -13.60 -16.14 -4.34
CA GLY A 250 -13.62 -15.34 -3.11
C GLY A 250 -14.13 -16.07 -1.86
N THR A 251 -15.01 -17.07 -2.04
CA THR A 251 -15.54 -17.91 -0.94
C THR A 251 -14.71 -19.15 -0.62
N ARG A 252 -13.66 -19.42 -1.40
CA ARG A 252 -12.84 -20.64 -1.28
C ARG A 252 -11.35 -20.34 -1.11
N VAL A 253 -10.99 -19.13 -0.71
CA VAL A 253 -9.58 -18.71 -0.57
C VAL A 253 -9.20 -18.56 0.90
N ARG A 254 -8.00 -19.00 1.27
CA ARG A 254 -7.44 -18.82 2.61
C ARG A 254 -5.96 -18.47 2.55
N LYS A 255 -5.52 -17.55 3.41
CA LYS A 255 -4.09 -17.30 3.69
C LYS A 255 -3.55 -18.46 4.55
N MET A 256 -2.78 -19.34 3.92
CA MET A 256 -2.21 -20.57 4.51
C MET A 256 -0.78 -20.39 5.00
N HIS A 257 -0.13 -19.27 4.68
CA HIS A 257 1.20 -18.94 5.20
C HIS A 257 1.27 -17.51 5.70
N THR A 258 2.10 -17.28 6.71
CA THR A 258 2.26 -15.98 7.38
C THR A 258 3.07 -14.95 6.59
N SER A 259 3.72 -15.33 5.48
CA SER A 259 4.73 -14.47 4.84
C SER A 259 5.17 -14.87 3.42
N ARG A 260 4.91 -16.09 2.94
CA ARG A 260 5.30 -16.44 1.56
C ARG A 260 4.40 -15.72 0.55
N ARG A 261 4.91 -15.45 -0.65
CA ARG A 261 4.12 -14.84 -1.74
C ARG A 261 2.94 -15.75 -2.14
N ASP A 262 3.19 -17.05 -2.22
CA ASP A 262 2.18 -18.11 -2.43
C ASP A 262 1.36 -18.45 -1.18
N ALA A 263 1.13 -17.48 -0.29
CA ALA A 263 0.40 -17.70 0.95
C ALA A 263 -1.07 -18.05 0.72
N PHE A 264 -1.70 -17.52 -0.33
CA PHE A 264 -3.13 -17.75 -0.58
C PHE A 264 -3.34 -19.04 -1.36
N LYS A 265 -4.26 -19.88 -0.88
CA LYS A 265 -4.62 -21.15 -1.52
C LYS A 265 -6.12 -21.30 -1.63
N SER A 266 -6.56 -21.92 -2.72
CA SER A 266 -7.94 -22.39 -2.85
C SER A 266 -8.14 -23.62 -1.97
N ILE A 267 -9.18 -23.63 -1.16
CA ILE A 267 -9.51 -24.70 -0.21
C ILE A 267 -10.77 -25.41 -0.71
N ASN A 268 -10.71 -26.75 -0.73
CA ASN A 268 -11.80 -27.62 -1.20
C ASN A 268 -12.27 -27.33 -2.65
N ALA A 269 -11.41 -26.72 -3.46
CA ALA A 269 -11.61 -26.43 -4.87
C ALA A 269 -10.28 -26.13 -5.56
N PRO A 270 -10.16 -26.33 -6.88
CA PRO A 270 -9.06 -25.77 -7.64
C PRO A 270 -9.14 -24.22 -7.66
N PRO A 271 -8.03 -23.52 -7.92
CA PRO A 271 -8.08 -22.15 -8.45
C PRO A 271 -8.99 -22.05 -9.67
N VAL A 272 -9.52 -20.86 -9.93
CA VAL A 272 -10.35 -20.56 -11.11
C VAL A 272 -9.48 -20.51 -12.37
N ALA A 273 -8.28 -19.97 -12.24
CA ALA A 273 -7.29 -19.90 -13.30
C ALA A 273 -5.89 -19.71 -12.74
N HIS A 274 -4.88 -20.01 -13.55
CA HIS A 274 -3.51 -19.56 -13.39
C HIS A 274 -3.19 -18.52 -14.47
N ILE A 275 -2.43 -17.48 -14.12
CA ILE A 275 -2.02 -16.41 -15.02
C ILE A 275 -0.49 -16.43 -15.11
N GLY A 276 0.04 -16.55 -16.32
CA GLY A 276 1.48 -16.44 -16.58
C GLY A 276 1.95 -14.97 -16.65
N VAL A 277 3.26 -14.76 -16.57
CA VAL A 277 3.90 -13.42 -16.75
C VAL A 277 3.57 -12.79 -18.09
N ASP A 278 3.38 -13.61 -19.13
CA ASP A 278 2.98 -13.14 -20.47
C ASP A 278 1.49 -12.76 -20.55
N GLY A 279 0.73 -12.99 -19.47
CA GLY A 279 -0.70 -12.71 -19.37
C GLY A 279 -1.60 -13.82 -19.88
N LYS A 280 -1.05 -14.95 -20.34
CA LYS A 280 -1.87 -16.12 -20.70
C LYS A 280 -2.58 -16.65 -19.46
N MET A 281 -3.85 -16.98 -19.62
CA MET A 281 -4.69 -17.56 -18.57
C MET A 281 -5.03 -19.00 -18.90
N ASP A 282 -4.77 -19.89 -17.95
CA ASP A 282 -5.20 -21.28 -17.99
C ASP A 282 -6.34 -21.46 -16.98
N PHE A 283 -7.55 -21.71 -17.48
CA PHE A 283 -8.76 -21.86 -16.66
C PHE A 283 -8.97 -23.33 -16.27
N LEU A 284 -9.36 -23.57 -15.02
CA LEU A 284 -9.59 -24.90 -14.46
C LEU A 284 -11.07 -25.21 -14.22
#